data_AF-A0A2T4PY77-F1
#
_entry.id   AF-A0A2T4PY77-F1
#
_cell.length_a   1.000
_cell.length_b   1.000
_cell.length_c   1.000
_cell.angle_alpha   90.00
_cell.angle_beta   90.00
_cell.angle_gamma   90.00
#
_symmetry.space_group_name_H-M   'P 1'
#
loop_
_entity.id
_entity.type
_entity.pdbx_description
1 polymer ?
#
loop_
_entity_poly.entity_id
_entity_poly.type
_entity_poly.pdbx_seq_one_letter_code
_entity_poly.pdbx_strand_id
1 'polypeptide(L)'
;MSEIKVETSSTSSEINQISNAGSNIKFTPSNSSLDDTNISPFTGFAAATETLSNAISNYSSIVTQDATAMQTAVKDFEDNDNNIAGQISNNS
;
A
#
# COMPACT_ATOMS: atom_id res chain seq x y z
N MET A 1 -2.16 16.21 -24.40
CA MET A 1 -1.03 15.92 -23.50
C MET A 1 -1.04 16.67 -22.17
N SER A 2 -1.35 17.97 -22.06
CA SER A 2 -1.20 18.67 -20.76
C SER A 2 -2.13 18.18 -19.65
N GLU A 3 -3.34 17.74 -19.98
CA GLU A 3 -4.35 17.31 -19.01
C GLU A 3 -4.01 15.92 -18.42
N ILE A 4 -3.63 14.96 -19.27
CA ILE A 4 -3.20 13.61 -18.84
C ILE A 4 -2.01 13.69 -17.89
N LYS A 5 -0.99 14.52 -18.20
CA LYS A 5 0.18 14.71 -17.33
C LYS A 5 -0.18 15.32 -15.95
N VAL A 6 -1.17 16.19 -15.90
CA VAL A 6 -1.65 16.79 -14.64
C VAL A 6 -2.38 15.74 -13.81
N GLU A 7 -3.24 14.95 -14.44
CA GLU A 7 -4.01 13.88 -13.79
C GLU A 7 -3.12 12.69 -13.33
N THR A 8 -2.09 12.33 -14.08
CA THR A 8 -1.15 11.27 -13.66
C THR A 8 -0.26 11.73 -12.49
N SER A 9 0.05 13.02 -12.41
CA SER A 9 0.79 13.62 -11.29
C SER A 9 -0.05 13.67 -10.00
N SER A 10 -1.31 14.09 -10.08
CA SER A 10 -2.23 14.08 -8.92
C SER A 10 -2.49 12.65 -8.44
N THR A 11 -2.80 11.74 -9.37
CA THR A 11 -3.02 10.32 -9.06
C THR A 11 -1.78 9.68 -8.42
N SER A 12 -0.58 9.96 -8.93
CA SER A 12 0.67 9.49 -8.32
C SER A 12 0.87 10.00 -6.89
N SER A 13 0.47 11.23 -6.59
CA SER A 13 0.53 11.79 -5.23
C SER A 13 -0.43 11.06 -4.29
N GLU A 14 -1.64 10.77 -4.74
CA GLU A 14 -2.63 10.02 -3.96
C GLU A 14 -2.18 8.58 -3.71
N ILE A 15 -1.65 7.89 -4.72
CA ILE A 15 -1.09 6.54 -4.57
C ILE A 15 0.05 6.51 -3.54
N ASN A 16 0.94 7.51 -3.57
CA ASN A 16 2.00 7.65 -2.59
C ASN A 16 1.45 7.84 -1.17
N GLN A 17 0.37 8.62 -1.00
CA GLN A 17 -0.29 8.77 0.29
C GLN A 17 -0.89 7.44 0.78
N ILE A 18 -1.51 6.66 -0.12
CA ILE A 18 -2.03 5.32 0.20
C ILE A 18 -0.90 4.38 0.64
N SER A 19 0.20 4.33 -0.10
CA SER A 19 1.38 3.51 0.23
C SER A 19 1.98 3.90 1.60
N ASN A 20 2.10 5.20 1.85
CA ASN A 20 2.58 5.72 3.13
C ASN A 20 1.61 5.40 4.27
N ALA A 21 0.30 5.53 4.05
CA ALA A 21 -0.70 5.15 5.04
C ALA A 21 -0.62 3.65 5.34
N GLY A 22 -0.55 2.81 4.32
CA GLY A 22 -0.44 1.34 4.44
C GLY A 22 0.82 0.88 5.18
N SER A 23 1.98 1.46 4.89
CA SER A 23 3.25 1.13 5.56
C SER A 23 3.31 1.61 7.02
N ASN A 24 2.48 2.58 7.38
CA ASN A 24 2.34 3.05 8.76
C ASN A 24 1.33 2.24 9.59
N ILE A 25 0.57 1.33 8.98
CA ILE A 25 -0.31 0.42 9.72
C ILE A 25 0.55 -0.58 10.47
N LYS A 26 0.68 -0.37 11.78
CA LYS A 26 1.49 -1.20 12.67
C LYS A 26 0.69 -1.53 13.91
N PHE A 27 0.82 -2.78 14.33
CA PHE A 27 0.36 -3.23 15.62
C PHE A 27 1.53 -3.89 16.31
N THR A 28 1.91 -3.33 17.45
CA THR A 28 2.94 -3.90 18.29
C THR A 28 2.24 -4.57 19.46
N PRO A 29 2.13 -5.92 19.47
CA PRO A 29 1.57 -6.61 20.61
C PRO A 29 2.42 -6.30 21.85
N SER A 30 1.77 -6.16 23.01
CA SER A 30 2.50 -6.06 24.28
C SER A 30 3.20 -7.38 24.56
N ASN A 31 4.51 -7.36 24.81
CA ASN A 31 5.32 -8.54 25.13
C ASN A 31 5.01 -9.16 26.52
N SER A 32 4.02 -8.62 27.24
CA SER A 32 3.58 -9.12 28.53
C SER A 32 2.75 -10.39 28.32
N SER A 33 3.42 -11.55 28.37
CA SER A 33 2.75 -12.85 28.40
C SER A 33 2.33 -13.20 29.83
N LEU A 34 1.10 -13.68 29.98
CA LEU A 34 0.61 -14.33 31.19
C LEU A 34 0.42 -15.84 30.97
N ASP A 35 1.01 -16.39 29.90
CA ASP A 35 0.84 -17.79 29.51
C ASP A 35 1.37 -18.74 30.60
N ASP A 36 2.38 -18.31 31.37
CA ASP A 36 2.92 -19.03 32.53
C ASP A 36 1.96 -19.10 33.73
N THR A 37 0.92 -18.27 33.77
CA THR A 37 -0.04 -18.28 34.88
C THR A 37 -1.14 -19.34 34.72
N ASN A 38 -1.23 -20.00 33.56
CA ASN A 38 -2.25 -21.00 33.23
C ASN A 38 -3.70 -20.52 33.49
N ILE A 39 -3.92 -19.20 33.43
CA ILE A 39 -5.24 -18.59 33.57
C ILE A 39 -5.85 -18.51 32.16
N SER A 40 -6.79 -19.40 31.87
CA SER A 40 -7.42 -19.61 30.54
C SER A 40 -7.75 -18.37 29.69
N PRO A 41 -8.26 -17.24 30.24
CA PRO A 41 -8.52 -16.06 29.42
C PRO A 41 -7.25 -15.36 28.90
N PHE A 42 -6.09 -15.53 29.52
CA PHE A 42 -4.86 -14.85 29.11
C PHE A 42 -4.12 -15.58 27.97
N THR A 43 -4.18 -16.92 27.92
CA THR A 43 -3.65 -17.69 26.79
C THR A 43 -4.45 -17.45 25.50
N GLY A 44 -5.78 -17.35 25.63
CA GLY A 44 -6.65 -16.96 24.51
C GLY A 44 -6.40 -15.53 24.03
N PHE A 45 -6.11 -14.61 24.95
CA PHE A 45 -5.72 -13.25 24.62
C PHE A 45 -4.40 -13.21 23.84
N ALA A 46 -3.35 -13.89 24.31
CA ALA A 46 -2.04 -13.94 23.64
C ALA A 46 -2.16 -14.39 22.17
N ALA A 47 -2.83 -15.53 21.93
CA ALA A 47 -3.07 -16.05 20.59
C ALA A 47 -3.89 -15.10 19.69
N ALA A 48 -4.86 -14.40 20.26
CA ALA A 48 -5.64 -13.39 19.54
C ALA A 48 -4.77 -12.18 19.14
N THR A 49 -3.89 -11.70 20.04
CA THR A 49 -2.92 -10.63 19.74
C THR A 49 -1.97 -11.00 18.61
N GLU A 50 -1.47 -12.23 18.61
CA GLU A 50 -0.60 -12.73 17.53
C GLU A 50 -1.35 -12.81 16.20
N THR A 51 -2.58 -13.34 16.22
CA THR A 51 -3.46 -13.38 15.04
C THR A 51 -3.72 -11.98 14.48
N LEU A 52 -4.00 -11.01 15.36
CA LEU A 52 -4.21 -9.61 14.97
C LEU A 52 -2.93 -8.98 14.37
N SER A 53 -1.78 -9.24 14.99
CA SER A 53 -0.48 -8.77 14.48
C SER A 53 -0.18 -9.29 13.08
N ASN A 54 -0.44 -10.58 12.84
CA ASN A 54 -0.28 -11.21 11.53
C ASN A 54 -1.27 -10.64 10.51
N ALA A 55 -2.53 -10.46 10.89
CA ALA A 55 -3.54 -9.87 10.02
C ALA A 55 -3.19 -8.44 9.61
N ILE A 56 -2.70 -7.62 10.54
CA ILE A 56 -2.28 -6.24 10.28
C ILE A 56 -1.04 -6.20 9.37
N SER A 57 -0.08 -7.09 9.61
CA SER A 57 1.12 -7.20 8.75
C SER A 57 0.74 -7.60 7.32
N ASN A 58 -0.17 -8.56 7.17
CA ASN A 58 -0.69 -8.96 5.86
C ASN A 58 -1.44 -7.82 5.16
N TYR A 59 -2.28 -7.09 5.91
CA TYR A 59 -3.02 -5.95 5.35
C TYR A 59 -2.09 -4.83 4.87
N SER A 60 -1.10 -4.47 5.69
CA SER A 60 -0.07 -3.49 5.30
C SER A 60 0.65 -3.91 4.01
N SER A 61 1.04 -5.19 3.91
CA SER A 61 1.65 -5.75 2.71
C SER A 61 0.76 -5.62 1.47
N ILE A 62 -0.52 -6.01 1.57
CA ILE A 62 -1.48 -5.91 0.46
C ILE A 62 -1.60 -4.45 -0.02
N VAL A 63 -1.83 -3.51 0.90
CA VAL A 63 -1.97 -2.08 0.55
C VAL A 63 -0.73 -1.55 -0.16
N THR A 64 0.48 -1.91 0.31
CA THR A 64 1.73 -1.47 -0.34
C THR A 64 1.97 -2.10 -1.71
N GLN A 65 1.59 -3.37 -1.90
CA GLN A 65 1.67 -4.05 -3.19
C GLN A 65 0.69 -3.46 -4.19
N ASP A 66 -0.55 -3.23 -3.79
CA ASP A 66 -1.58 -2.64 -4.63
C ASP A 66 -1.20 -1.20 -5.03
N ALA A 67 -0.67 -0.40 -4.10
CA ALA A 67 -0.15 0.93 -4.42
C ALA A 67 0.99 0.88 -5.45
N THR A 68 1.88 -0.11 -5.36
CA THR A 68 2.96 -0.30 -6.35
C THR A 68 2.41 -0.66 -7.73
N ALA A 69 1.39 -1.52 -7.79
CA ALA A 69 0.72 -1.88 -9.04
C ALA A 69 0.02 -0.66 -9.66
N MET A 70 -0.67 0.16 -8.84
CA MET A 70 -1.29 1.40 -9.28
C MET A 70 -0.26 2.38 -9.84
N GLN A 71 0.87 2.56 -9.16
CA GLN A 71 1.96 3.43 -9.62
C GLN A 71 2.50 2.99 -10.99
N THR A 72 2.62 1.67 -11.19
CA THR A 72 3.06 1.09 -12.46
C THR A 72 2.08 1.39 -13.58
N ALA A 73 0.77 1.22 -13.33
CA ALA A 73 -0.26 1.55 -14.31
C ALA A 73 -0.26 3.04 -14.68
N VAL A 74 -0.08 3.94 -13.70
CA VAL A 74 0.02 5.39 -13.98
C VAL A 74 1.23 5.69 -14.86
N LYS A 75 2.38 5.07 -14.59
CA LYS A 75 3.57 5.21 -15.42
C LYS A 75 3.34 4.72 -16.85
N ASP A 76 2.66 3.59 -17.02
CA ASP A 76 2.34 3.05 -18.35
C ASP A 76 1.44 4.02 -19.14
N PHE A 77 0.48 4.68 -18.48
CA PHE A 77 -0.33 5.73 -19.10
C PHE A 77 0.49 6.94 -19.53
N GLU A 78 1.41 7.42 -18.68
CA GLU A 78 2.31 8.53 -19.02
C GLU A 78 3.22 8.21 -20.19
N ASP A 79 3.84 7.02 -20.18
CA ASP A 79 4.75 6.58 -21.23
C ASP A 79 4.01 6.40 -22.57
N ASN A 80 2.78 5.90 -22.55
CA ASN A 80 1.93 5.79 -23.73
C ASN A 80 1.49 7.17 -24.27
N ASP A 81 1.07 8.10 -23.42
CA ASP A 81 0.71 9.47 -23.84
C ASP A 81 1.91 10.17 -24.49
N ASN A 82 3.09 10.08 -23.88
CA ASN A 82 4.31 10.66 -24.44
C ASN A 82 4.68 10.05 -25.81
N ASN A 83 4.48 8.74 -26.00
CA ASN A 83 4.71 8.08 -27.29
C ASN A 83 3.76 8.61 -28.36
N ILE A 84 2.46 8.68 -28.07
CA ILE A 84 1.46 9.25 -28.99
C ILE A 84 1.80 10.70 -29.33
N ALA A 85 2.23 11.50 -28.35
CA ALA A 85 2.66 12.88 -28.56
C ALA A 85 3.80 12.99 -29.58
N GLY A 86 4.82 12.14 -29.40
CA GLY A 86 5.98 12.07 -30.29
C GLY A 86 5.60 11.65 -31.70
N GLN A 87 4.69 10.67 -31.85
CA GLN A 87 4.19 10.25 -33.17
C GLN A 87 3.44 11.37 -33.88
N ILE A 88 2.60 12.13 -33.18
CA ILE A 88 1.87 13.28 -33.75
C ILE A 88 2.85 14.36 -34.18
N SER A 89 3.81 14.71 -33.33
CA SER A 89 4.80 15.76 -33.62
C SER A 89 5.74 15.41 -34.77
N ASN A 90 6.00 14.13 -35.01
CA ASN A 90 6.88 13.67 -36.09
C ASN A 90 6.15 13.49 -37.43
N ASN A 91 4.81 13.38 -37.41
CA ASN A 91 3.95 13.26 -38.60
C ASN A 91 3.29 14.59 -39.00
N SER A 92 3.60 15.69 -38.32
CA SER A 92 3.13 17.06 -38.59
C SER A 92 4.24 17.89 -39.23
#